data_AF-A0A7X7G2M0-F1
#
_entry.id   AF-A0A7X7G2M0-F1
#
_cell.length_a   1.000
_cell.length_b   1.000
_cell.length_c   1.000
_cell.angle_alpha   90.00
_cell.angle_beta   90.00
_cell.angle_gamma   90.00
#
_symmetry.space_group_name_H-M   'P 1'
#
loop_
_entity.id
_entity.type
_entity.pdbx_description
1 polymer ?
#
loop_
_entity_poly.entity_id
_entity_poly.type
_entity_poly.pdbx_seq_one_letter_code
_entity_poly.pdbx_strand_id
1 'polypeptide(L)'
;AAYVQYGYDAKVEIVGTRGSMQVGRSDGAFLKCTTVENGTSTPFITSWMTLFKDAYLEEDSHFIDCIINDRTPRVTGLDGKMAVKIVEVGNRSITEKKLIEL
;
A
#
# COMPACT_ATOMS: atom_id res chain seq x y z
N ALA A 1 17.95 -0.94 7.14
CA ALA A 1 16.72 -1.48 6.53
C ALA A 1 16.93 -1.54 5.02
N ALA A 2 16.62 -2.67 4.38
CA ALA A 2 16.66 -2.77 2.92
C ALA A 2 15.40 -2.10 2.36
N TYR A 3 15.41 -0.77 2.27
CA TYR A 3 14.37 -0.02 1.59
C TYR A 3 14.93 0.56 0.31
N VAL A 4 14.03 0.69 -0.65
CA VAL A 4 14.31 1.15 -1.99
C VAL A 4 14.70 2.63 -1.95
N GLN A 5 15.88 2.97 -2.46
CA GLN A 5 16.47 4.32 -2.32
C GLN A 5 15.82 5.37 -3.23
N TYR A 6 15.05 4.96 -4.24
CA TYR A 6 14.38 5.90 -5.15
C TYR A 6 13.08 6.49 -4.57
N GLY A 7 12.55 5.91 -3.49
CA GLY A 7 11.30 6.34 -2.86
C GLY A 7 10.41 5.16 -2.44
N TYR A 8 9.17 5.48 -2.09
CA TYR A 8 8.14 4.52 -1.72
C TYR A 8 7.06 4.47 -2.81
N ASP A 9 7.03 3.37 -3.56
CA ASP A 9 6.08 3.15 -4.66
C ASP A 9 5.05 2.09 -4.26
N ALA A 10 3.80 2.53 -4.10
CA ALA A 10 2.65 1.66 -3.80
C ALA A 10 1.54 1.96 -4.81
N LYS A 11 1.23 0.96 -5.64
CA LYS A 11 0.23 1.04 -6.70
C LYS A 11 -0.60 -0.23 -6.73
N VAL A 12 -1.87 -0.08 -7.06
CA VAL A 12 -2.80 -1.18 -7.29
C VAL A 12 -3.45 -0.96 -8.65
N GLU A 13 -3.49 -2.00 -9.47
CA GLU A 13 -4.26 -2.02 -10.70
C GLU A 13 -5.42 -3.00 -10.56
N ILE A 14 -6.61 -2.55 -10.93
CA ILE A 14 -7.84 -3.33 -10.92
C ILE A 14 -8.30 -3.45 -12.36
N VAL A 15 -8.22 -4.65 -12.93
CA VAL A 15 -8.67 -4.96 -14.28
C VAL A 15 -10.04 -5.61 -14.22
N GLY A 16 -11.01 -5.01 -14.91
CA GLY A 16 -12.38 -5.51 -15.01
C GLY A 16 -12.81 -5.76 -16.45
N THR A 17 -14.00 -6.32 -16.62
CA THR A 17 -14.57 -6.67 -17.94
C THR A 17 -14.88 -5.48 -18.83
N ARG A 18 -14.93 -4.26 -18.27
CA ARG A 18 -15.30 -3.01 -18.96
C ARG A 18 -14.24 -1.91 -18.87
N GLY A 19 -13.05 -2.22 -18.35
CA GLY A 19 -11.97 -1.24 -18.20
C GLY A 19 -11.05 -1.57 -17.03
N SER A 20 -10.11 -0.67 -16.77
CA SER A 20 -9.16 -0.77 -15.67
C SER A 20 -9.12 0.50 -14.82
N MET A 21 -8.76 0.34 -13.55
CA MET A 21 -8.52 1.43 -12.60
C MET A 21 -7.12 1.27 -12.03
N GLN A 22 -6.40 2.38 -11.89
CA GLN A 22 -5.12 2.43 -11.21
C GLN A 22 -5.24 3.32 -9.98
N VAL A 23 -4.81 2.81 -8.84
CA VAL A 23 -4.85 3.48 -7.54
C VAL A 23 -3.43 3.62 -7.03
N GLY A 24 -3.06 4.84 -6.61
CA GLY A 24 -1.73 5.18 -6.15
C GLY A 24 -1.06 6.23 -7.04
N ARG A 25 0.00 6.86 -6.51
CA ARG A 25 0.83 7.84 -7.22
C ARG A 25 2.28 7.69 -6.78
N SER A 26 3.21 8.11 -7.63
CA SER A 26 4.63 8.25 -7.31
C SER A 26 5.00 9.69 -6.92
N ASP A 27 4.30 10.66 -7.48
CA ASP A 27 4.58 12.08 -7.29
C ASP A 27 4.30 12.43 -5.82
N GLY A 28 5.29 12.96 -5.11
CA GLY A 28 5.19 13.43 -3.74
C GLY A 28 4.47 14.77 -3.62
N ALA A 29 4.55 15.61 -4.65
CA ALA A 29 3.91 16.92 -4.70
C ALA A 29 3.23 17.16 -6.06
N PHE A 30 2.26 18.07 -6.08
CA PHE A 30 1.64 18.57 -7.32
C PHE A 30 2.55 19.55 -8.08
N LEU A 31 3.70 19.91 -7.51
CA LEU A 31 4.67 20.80 -8.12
C LEU A 31 5.50 20.07 -9.17
N LYS A 32 5.78 20.74 -10.29
CA LYS A 32 6.79 20.33 -11.26
C LYS A 32 7.84 21.42 -11.38
N CYS A 33 9.11 21.03 -11.37
CA CYS A 33 10.25 21.92 -11.57
C CYS A 33 10.89 21.61 -12.92
N THR A 34 11.09 22.63 -13.75
CA THR A 34 11.69 22.48 -15.07
C THR A 34 12.97 23.32 -15.17
N THR A 35 14.11 22.68 -15.43
CA THR A 35 15.39 23.35 -15.70
C THR A 35 16.03 22.82 -16.98
N VAL A 36 17.01 23.55 -17.52
CA VAL A 36 17.73 23.12 -18.74
C VAL A 36 18.52 21.84 -18.47
N GLU A 37 19.10 21.71 -17.28
CA GLU A 37 19.98 20.61 -16.89
C GLU A 37 19.21 19.33 -16.55
N ASN A 38 18.03 19.46 -15.93
CA ASN A 38 17.30 18.34 -15.33
C ASN A 38 15.97 18.03 -16.03
N GLY A 39 15.60 18.79 -17.07
CA GLY A 39 14.28 18.70 -17.68
C GLY A 39 13.17 18.98 -16.66
N THR A 40 12.02 18.32 -16.83
CA THR A 40 10.87 18.45 -15.90
C THR A 40 10.88 17.33 -14.88
N SER A 41 10.86 17.68 -13.59
CA SER A 41 10.87 16.72 -12.47
C SER A 41 9.82 17.08 -11.42
N THR A 42 9.41 16.09 -10.63
CA THR A 42 8.61 16.26 -9.41
C THR A 42 9.23 15.40 -8.31
N PRO A 43 9.17 15.83 -7.03
CA PRO A 43 9.61 14.98 -5.93
C PRO A 43 8.89 13.63 -5.94
N PHE A 44 9.57 12.56 -5.60
CA PHE A 44 8.96 11.24 -5.38
C PHE A 44 8.50 11.11 -3.92
N ILE A 45 7.47 10.32 -3.65
CA ILE A 45 7.06 9.98 -2.27
C ILE A 45 8.22 9.30 -1.54
N THR A 46 8.66 9.87 -0.43
CA THR A 46 9.87 9.43 0.26
C THR A 46 9.66 8.30 1.27
N SER A 47 8.43 8.12 1.77
CA SER A 47 8.13 7.15 2.83
C SER A 47 6.65 6.76 2.83
N TRP A 48 6.36 5.53 3.26
CA TRP A 48 5.01 5.04 3.53
C TRP A 48 4.31 5.86 4.61
N MET A 49 5.06 6.39 5.58
CA MET A 49 4.51 7.24 6.64
C MET A 49 3.91 8.53 6.08
N THR A 50 4.52 9.07 5.01
CA THR A 50 4.00 10.24 4.32
C THR A 50 2.81 9.86 3.44
N LEU A 51 2.90 8.74 2.71
CA LEU A 51 1.84 8.31 1.80
C LEU A 51 0.53 7.94 2.52
N PHE A 52 0.65 7.22 3.63
CA PHE A 52 -0.49 6.65 4.36
C PHE A 52 -0.86 7.44 5.61
N LYS A 53 -0.36 8.67 5.78
CA LYS A 53 -0.64 9.50 6.96
C LYS A 53 -2.14 9.59 7.24
N ASP A 54 -2.93 9.93 6.23
CA ASP A 54 -4.38 10.08 6.38
C ASP A 54 -5.05 8.72 6.61
N ALA A 55 -4.55 7.65 5.97
CA ALA A 55 -5.07 6.30 6.17
C ALA A 55 -4.87 5.81 7.61
N TYR A 56 -3.70 6.06 8.22
CA TYR A 56 -3.44 5.74 9.63
C TYR A 56 -4.35 6.55 10.57
N LEU A 57 -4.57 7.84 10.28
CA LEU A 57 -5.48 8.66 11.07
C LEU A 57 -6.92 8.13 11.03
N GLU A 58 -7.40 7.74 9.84
CA GLU A 58 -8.74 7.18 9.67
C GLU A 58 -8.85 5.78 10.30
N GLU A 59 -7.80 4.96 10.24
CA GLU A 59 -7.75 3.65 10.90
C GLU A 59 -7.86 3.79 12.43
N ASP A 60 -7.05 4.65 13.03
CA ASP A 60 -7.07 4.92 14.47
C ASP A 60 -8.43 5.49 14.90
N SER A 61 -8.98 6.43 14.12
CA SER A 61 -10.30 7.03 14.38
C SER A 61 -11.42 5.99 14.29
N HIS A 62 -11.38 5.10 13.31
CA HIS A 62 -12.33 4.00 13.15
C HIS A 62 -12.25 3.02 14.32
N PHE A 63 -11.04 2.69 14.79
CA PHE A 63 -10.85 1.80 15.94
C PHE A 63 -11.43 2.42 17.23
N ILE A 64 -11.18 3.71 17.47
CA ILE A 64 -11.74 4.44 18.61
C ILE A 64 -13.28 4.49 18.52
N ASP A 65 -13.85 4.77 17.35
CA ASP A 65 -15.30 4.76 17.13
C ASP A 65 -15.91 3.39 17.47
N CYS A 66 -15.25 2.30 17.07
CA CYS A 66 -15.71 0.95 17.39
C CYS A 66 -15.74 0.68 18.90
N ILE A 67 -14.74 1.16 19.65
CA ILE A 67 -14.72 1.03 21.11
C ILE A 67 -15.86 1.84 21.74
N ILE A 68 -16.02 3.11 21.35
CA ILE A 68 -17.04 4.00 21.93
C ILE A 68 -18.45 3.46 21.70
N ASN A 69 -18.71 2.88 20.52
CA ASN A 69 -20.03 2.44 20.12
C ASN A 69 -20.27 0.94 20.30
N ASP A 70 -19.35 0.20 20.92
CA ASP A 70 -19.40 -1.26 21.08
C ASP A 70 -19.68 -1.99 19.74
N ARG A 71 -18.90 -1.66 18.71
CA ARG A 71 -19.02 -2.23 17.35
C ARG A 71 -17.84 -3.12 17.03
N THR A 72 -18.09 -4.12 16.18
CA THR A 72 -17.01 -4.92 15.58
C THR A 72 -16.27 -4.09 14.52
N PRO A 73 -14.93 -4.00 14.56
CA PRO A 73 -14.16 -3.32 13.52
C PRO A 73 -14.32 -3.95 12.14
N ARG A 74 -14.17 -3.15 11.07
CA ARG A 74 -14.25 -3.64 9.68
C ARG A 74 -13.15 -4.64 9.34
N VAL A 75 -11.99 -4.51 9.98
CA VAL A 75 -10.85 -5.43 9.87
C VAL A 75 -10.76 -6.22 11.16
N THR A 76 -10.79 -7.54 11.05
CA THR A 76 -10.84 -8.48 12.16
C THR A 76 -9.58 -9.33 12.24
N GLY A 77 -9.46 -10.14 13.30
CA GLY A 77 -8.38 -11.12 13.41
C GLY A 77 -8.37 -12.16 12.29
N LEU A 78 -9.51 -12.43 11.65
CA LEU A 78 -9.58 -13.35 10.52
C LEU A 78 -8.82 -12.78 9.31
N ASP A 79 -9.02 -11.49 9.01
CA ASP A 79 -8.35 -10.81 7.91
C ASP A 79 -6.82 -10.83 8.09
N GLY A 80 -6.35 -10.54 9.31
CA GLY A 80 -4.93 -10.66 9.67
C GLY A 80 -4.38 -12.07 9.52
N LYS A 81 -5.13 -13.10 9.97
CA LYS A 81 -4.73 -14.51 9.82
C LYS A 81 -4.60 -14.91 8.34
N MET A 82 -5.53 -14.50 7.49
CA MET A 82 -5.49 -14.81 6.06
C MET A 82 -4.33 -14.10 5.36
N ALA A 83 -4.01 -12.86 5.75
CA ALA A 83 -2.85 -12.14 5.26
C ALA A 83 -1.52 -12.86 5.60
N VAL A 84 -1.37 -13.37 6.82
CA VAL A 84 -0.19 -14.15 7.21
C VAL A 84 -0.11 -15.47 6.43
N LYS A 85 -1.25 -16.16 6.28
CA LYS A 85 -1.32 -17.44 5.57
C LYS A 85 -0.82 -17.33 4.12
N ILE A 86 -1.24 -16.29 3.40
CA ILE A 86 -0.82 -16.11 2.00
C ILE A 86 0.67 -15.77 1.87
N VAL A 87 1.24 -15.01 2.82
CA VAL A 87 2.68 -14.72 2.85
C VAL A 87 3.49 -15.99 3.10
N GLU A 88 3.05 -16.85 4.03
CA GLU A 88 3.69 -18.13 4.31
C GLU A 88 3.70 -19.04 3.06
N VAL A 89 2.55 -19.19 2.41
CA VAL A 89 2.40 -19.98 1.17
C VAL A 89 3.27 -19.41 0.05
N GLY A 90 3.29 -18.08 -0.11
CA GLY A 90 4.11 -17.40 -1.12
C GLY A 90 5.61 -17.61 -0.88
N ASN A 91 6.07 -17.47 0.36
CA ASN A 91 7.47 -17.72 0.72
C ASN A 91 7.87 -19.17 0.44
N ARG A 92 7.02 -20.14 0.79
CA ARG A 92 7.23 -21.55 0.46
C ARG A 92 7.29 -21.79 -1.05
N SER A 93 6.38 -21.19 -1.82
CA SER A 93 6.39 -21.29 -3.28
C SER A 93 7.71 -20.80 -3.87
N ILE A 94 8.23 -19.66 -3.39
CA ILE A 94 9.50 -19.09 -3.84
C ILE A 94 10.67 -20.02 -3.51
N THR A 95 10.73 -20.51 -2.26
CA THR A 95 11.81 -21.39 -1.79
C THR A 95 11.79 -22.75 -2.50
N GLU A 96 10.62 -23.37 -2.64
CA GLU A 96 10.45 -24.70 -3.22
C GLU A 96 10.39 -24.69 -4.76
N LYS A 97 10.24 -23.50 -5.38
CA LYS A 97 10.07 -23.30 -6.82
C LYS A 97 8.91 -24.10 -7.40
N LYS A 98 7.81 -24.17 -6.66
CA LYS A 98 6.59 -24.90 -7.02
C LYS A 98 5.36 -24.09 -6.72
N LEU A 99 4.26 -24.41 -7.41
CA LEU A 99 2.93 -23.92 -7.07
C LEU A 99 2.50 -24.56 -5.75
N ILE A 100 2.10 -23.74 -4.78
CA ILE A 100 1.54 -24.19 -3.50
C ILE A 100 0.11 -23.62 -3.41
N GLU A 101 -0.86 -24.49 -3.19
CA GLU A 101 -2.25 -24.08 -3.00
C GLU A 101 -2.45 -23.46 -1.61
N LEU A 102 -3.43 -22.55 -1.52
CA LEU A 102 -3.75 -21.83 -0.30
C LEU A 102 -4.48 -22.71 0.72
#